data_AF-A0A9X1U112-F1
#
_entry.id   AF-A0A9X1U112-F1
#
_cell.length_a   1.000
_cell.length_b   1.000
_cell.length_c   1.000
_cell.angle_alpha   90.00
_cell.angle_beta   90.00
_cell.angle_gamma   90.00
#
_symmetry.space_group_name_H-M   'P 1'
#
loop_
_entity.id
_entity.type
_entity.pdbx_description
1 polymer ?
#
loop_
_entity_poly.entity_id
_entity_poly.type
_entity_poly.pdbx_seq_one_letter_code
_entity_poly.pdbx_strand_id
1 'polypeptide(L)'
;METQKSLAYLRAKKKVETLKEFYSHLVVFILINTGIILVSANVFNAQEIDFKQWSNYVTLFFWGIGLVFHALYVLYVMKFKNNFLTKWEEKKIKQFLEEEQP
;
A
#
# COMPACT_ATOMS: atom_id res chain seq x y z
N MET A 1 -25.88 16.96 9.33
CA MET A 1 -25.98 16.02 8.19
C MET A 1 -24.79 16.16 7.23
N GLU A 2 -24.36 17.39 6.91
CA GLU A 2 -23.17 17.65 6.08
C GLU A 2 -21.85 17.15 6.69
N THR A 3 -21.66 17.31 8.00
CA THR A 3 -20.46 16.85 8.73
C THR A 3 -20.26 15.33 8.68
N GLN A 4 -21.34 14.53 8.64
CA GLN A 4 -21.22 13.08 8.49
C GLN A 4 -20.86 12.69 7.04
N LYS A 5 -21.40 13.39 6.04
CA LYS A 5 -21.03 13.18 4.63
C LYS A 5 -19.55 13.53 4.37
N SER A 6 -19.04 14.59 4.98
CA SER A 6 -17.62 14.97 4.85
C SER A 6 -16.67 13.95 5.50
N LEU A 7 -17.00 13.43 6.69
CA LEU A 7 -16.20 12.39 7.35
C LEU A 7 -16.18 11.06 6.57
N ALA A 8 -17.32 10.64 6.03
CA ALA A 8 -17.39 9.45 5.18
C ALA A 8 -16.55 9.61 3.91
N TYR A 9 -16.63 10.79 3.27
CA TYR A 9 -15.84 11.14 2.11
C TYR A 9 -14.32 11.13 2.43
N LEU A 10 -13.89 11.75 3.53
CA LEU A 10 -12.48 11.78 3.94
C LEU A 10 -11.92 10.38 4.18
N ARG A 11 -12.71 9.46 4.77
CA ARG A 11 -12.29 8.06 4.94
C ARG A 11 -12.16 7.33 3.62
N ALA A 12 -13.11 7.51 2.71
CA ALA A 12 -13.06 6.90 1.38
C ALA A 12 -11.86 7.43 0.60
N LYS A 13 -11.63 8.75 0.62
CA LYS A 13 -10.47 9.40 -0.01
C LYS A 13 -9.15 8.84 0.52
N LYS A 14 -8.99 8.74 1.84
CA LYS A 14 -7.77 8.18 2.45
C LYS A 14 -7.52 6.73 2.04
N LYS A 15 -8.57 5.91 1.93
CA LYS A 15 -8.44 4.52 1.43
C LYS A 15 -7.92 4.50 -0.01
N VAL A 16 -8.46 5.36 -0.88
CA VAL A 16 -8.05 5.45 -2.29
C VAL A 16 -6.61 5.95 -2.42
N GLU A 17 -6.22 6.97 -1.65
CA GLU A 17 -4.84 7.49 -1.63
C GLU A 17 -3.83 6.41 -1.20
N THR A 18 -4.09 5.72 -0.08
CA THR A 18 -3.24 4.61 0.38
C THR A 18 -3.14 3.48 -0.64
N LEU A 19 -4.24 3.17 -1.35
CA LEU A 19 -4.22 2.14 -2.39
C LEU A 19 -3.40 2.58 -3.61
N LYS A 20 -3.51 3.84 -4.02
CA LYS A 20 -2.75 4.42 -5.13
C LYS A 20 -1.24 4.42 -4.84
N GLU A 21 -0.85 4.78 -3.62
CA GLU A 21 0.55 4.75 -3.18
C GLU A 21 1.14 3.32 -3.22
N PHE A 22 0.36 2.33 -2.78
CA PHE A 22 0.76 0.93 -2.84
C PHE A 22 0.89 0.43 -4.28
N TYR A 23 -0.09 0.69 -5.15
CA TYR A 23 -0.01 0.29 -6.56
C TYR A 23 1.17 0.95 -7.29
N SER A 24 1.46 2.22 -7.00
CA SER A 24 2.63 2.89 -7.56
C SER A 24 3.93 2.17 -7.17
N HIS A 25 4.10 1.81 -5.90
CA HIS A 25 5.27 1.06 -5.44
C HIS A 25 5.34 -0.34 -6.05
N LEU A 26 4.19 -1.03 -6.16
CA LEU A 26 4.12 -2.36 -6.76
C LEU A 26 4.51 -2.34 -8.25
N VAL A 27 4.01 -1.37 -9.01
CA VAL A 27 4.34 -1.23 -10.44
C VAL A 27 5.83 -0.95 -10.61
N VAL A 28 6.39 -0.01 -9.84
CA VAL A 28 7.83 0.30 -9.88
C VAL A 28 8.66 -0.92 -9.49
N PHE A 29 8.26 -1.65 -8.44
CA PHE A 29 8.91 -2.89 -8.03
C PHE A 29 8.93 -3.92 -9.17
N ILE A 30 7.79 -4.17 -9.83
CA ILE A 30 7.73 -5.14 -10.94
C ILE A 30 8.61 -4.68 -12.10
N LEU A 31 8.46 -3.44 -12.57
CA LEU A 31 9.18 -2.93 -13.74
C LEU A 31 10.70 -2.94 -13.54
N ILE A 32 11.18 -2.44 -12.39
CA ILE A 32 12.62 -2.38 -12.11
C ILE A 32 13.19 -3.78 -11.96
N ASN A 33 12.57 -4.65 -11.17
CA ASN A 33 13.11 -5.99 -10.95
C ASN A 33 13.07 -6.86 -12.21
N THR A 34 12.01 -6.75 -13.03
CA THR A 34 11.98 -7.40 -14.35
C THR A 34 13.11 -6.87 -15.24
N GLY A 35 13.33 -5.56 -15.28
CA GLY A 35 14.44 -4.97 -16.03
C GLY A 35 15.81 -5.49 -15.57
N ILE A 36 16.07 -5.53 -14.27
CA ILE A 36 17.31 -6.05 -13.68
C ILE A 36 17.52 -7.52 -14.06
N ILE A 37 16.49 -8.36 -13.94
CA ILE A 37 16.59 -9.78 -14.29
C ILE A 37 16.92 -9.94 -15.78
N LEU A 38 16.20 -9.23 -16.67
CA LEU A 38 16.39 -9.37 -18.12
C LEU A 38 17.79 -8.90 -18.57
N VAL A 39 18.26 -7.77 -18.03
CA VAL A 39 19.60 -7.25 -18.31
C VAL A 39 20.66 -8.21 -17.78
N SER A 40 20.53 -8.66 -16.53
CA SER A 40 21.54 -9.55 -15.94
C SER A 40 21.54 -10.95 -16.56
N ALA A 41 20.41 -11.40 -17.11
CA ALA A 41 20.32 -12.68 -17.79
C ALA A 41 20.79 -12.63 -19.24
N ASN A 42 21.43 -11.53 -19.67
CA ASN A 42 21.94 -11.36 -21.02
C ASN A 42 20.89 -11.50 -22.13
N VAL A 43 19.59 -11.29 -21.82
CA VAL A 43 18.48 -11.47 -22.77
C VAL A 43 18.60 -10.55 -23.98
N PHE A 44 19.23 -9.39 -23.82
CA PHE A 44 19.43 -8.42 -24.89
C PHE A 44 20.81 -8.51 -25.56
N ASN A 45 21.65 -9.46 -25.13
CA ASN A 45 23.00 -9.66 -25.66
C ASN A 45 23.05 -10.91 -26.55
N ALA A 46 24.06 -11.01 -27.42
CA ALA A 46 24.28 -12.19 -28.28
C ALA A 46 24.90 -13.40 -27.52
N GLN A 47 25.03 -13.31 -26.19
CA GLN A 47 25.55 -14.37 -25.34
C GLN A 47 24.42 -15.31 -24.87
N GLU A 48 24.78 -16.45 -24.31
CA GLU A 48 23.80 -17.38 -23.74
C GLU A 48 23.02 -16.72 -22.58
N ILE A 49 21.72 -17.01 -22.53
CA ILE A 49 20.83 -16.52 -21.50
C ILE A 49 21.15 -17.27 -20.19
N ASP A 50 21.60 -16.54 -19.16
CA ASP A 50 21.94 -17.14 -17.86
C ASP A 50 21.25 -16.41 -16.69
N PHE A 51 20.27 -17.08 -16.09
CA PHE A 51 19.53 -16.58 -14.93
C PHE A 51 20.18 -16.92 -13.57
N LYS A 52 21.35 -17.55 -13.55
CA LYS A 52 21.97 -18.09 -12.30
C LYS A 52 22.57 -17.03 -11.39
N GLN A 53 22.59 -15.77 -11.79
CA GLN A 53 23.19 -14.70 -10.99
C GLN A 53 22.33 -14.39 -9.75
N TRP A 54 22.65 -15.09 -8.65
CA TRP A 54 21.93 -15.04 -7.39
C TRP A 54 21.83 -13.63 -6.80
N SER A 55 22.81 -12.77 -7.06
CA SER A 55 22.87 -11.40 -6.54
C SER A 55 21.64 -10.55 -6.88
N ASN A 56 20.99 -10.81 -8.02
CA ASN A 56 19.80 -10.05 -8.43
C ASN A 56 18.56 -10.41 -7.61
N TYR A 57 18.50 -11.64 -7.13
CA TYR A 57 17.38 -12.14 -6.34
C TYR A 57 17.45 -11.65 -4.89
N VAL A 58 18.64 -11.27 -4.40
CA VAL A 58 18.81 -10.69 -3.05
C VAL A 58 18.08 -9.34 -2.95
N THR A 59 18.27 -8.46 -3.94
CA THR A 59 17.56 -7.17 -4.00
C THR A 59 16.05 -7.38 -4.05
N LEU A 60 15.59 -8.30 -4.90
CA LEU A 60 14.19 -8.73 -5.00
C LEU A 60 13.63 -9.20 -3.66
N PHE A 61 14.38 -10.01 -2.93
CA PHE A 61 13.95 -10.58 -1.66
C PHE A 61 13.75 -9.51 -0.58
N PHE A 62 14.74 -8.63 -0.38
CA PHE A 62 14.63 -7.57 0.62
C PHE A 62 13.56 -6.53 0.27
N TRP A 63 13.47 -6.12 -1.01
CA TRP A 63 12.40 -5.23 -1.45
C TRP A 63 11.03 -5.89 -1.39
N GLY A 64 10.96 -7.19 -1.68
CA GLY A 64 9.74 -8.00 -1.59
C GLY A 64 9.20 -8.06 -0.15
N ILE A 65 10.07 -8.16 0.85
CA ILE A 65 9.67 -8.08 2.26
C ILE A 65 9.01 -6.73 2.56
N GLY A 66 9.62 -5.61 2.13
CA GLY A 66 9.05 -4.28 2.32
C GLY A 66 7.67 -4.13 1.65
N LEU A 67 7.51 -4.71 0.46
CA LEU A 67 6.26 -4.72 -0.28
C LEU A 67 5.18 -5.55 0.43
N VAL A 68 5.52 -6.69 1.02
CA VAL A 68 4.60 -7.51 1.82
C VAL A 68 4.12 -6.73 3.05
N PHE A 69 5.03 -6.05 3.77
CA PHE A 69 4.63 -5.21 4.91
C PHE A 69 3.71 -4.07 4.48
N HIS A 70 3.97 -3.42 3.34
CA HIS A 70 3.08 -2.39 2.80
C HIS A 70 1.70 -2.98 2.45
N ALA A 71 1.66 -4.14 1.82
CA ALA A 71 0.41 -4.84 1.50
C ALA A 71 -0.40 -5.17 2.77
N LEU A 72 0.27 -5.67 3.82
CA LEU A 72 -0.35 -5.91 5.13
C LEU A 72 -0.89 -4.63 5.76
N TYR A 73 -0.16 -3.52 5.66
CA TYR A 73 -0.62 -2.21 6.14
C TYR A 73 -1.88 -1.74 5.39
N VAL A 74 -1.89 -1.84 4.06
CA VAL A 74 -3.04 -1.48 3.22
C VAL A 74 -4.25 -2.35 3.55
N LEU A 75 -4.06 -3.65 3.72
CA LEU A 75 -5.11 -4.59 4.11
C LEU A 75 -5.65 -4.28 5.52
N TYR A 76 -4.77 -3.92 6.46
CA TYR A 76 -5.16 -3.47 7.79
C TYR A 76 -5.98 -2.18 7.73
N VAL A 77 -5.52 -1.16 6.99
CA VAL A 77 -6.25 0.10 6.80
C VAL A 77 -7.61 -0.12 6.14
N MET A 78 -7.71 -1.04 5.18
CA MET A 78 -8.97 -1.35 4.51
C MET A 78 -9.95 -2.15 5.37
N LYS A 79 -9.49 -3.22 6.04
CA LYS A 79 -10.35 -4.17 6.78
C LYS A 79 -10.55 -3.81 8.25
N PHE A 80 -9.50 -3.40 8.95
CA PHE A 80 -9.54 -3.24 10.40
C PHE A 80 -10.14 -1.91 10.85
N LYS A 81 -10.13 -0.89 9.98
CA LYS A 81 -10.77 0.42 10.25
C LYS A 81 -12.31 0.41 10.13
N ASN A 82 -12.92 -0.77 10.19
CA ASN A 82 -14.38 -0.97 10.23
C ASN A 82 -14.85 -1.68 11.52
N ASN A 83 -13.92 -1.98 12.45
CA ASN A 83 -14.23 -2.68 13.70
C ASN A 83 -14.65 -1.73 14.82
N PHE A 84 -15.10 -2.33 15.93
CA PHE A 84 -15.62 -1.71 17.16
C PHE A 84 -14.92 -0.39 17.59
N LEU A 85 -13.60 -0.29 17.40
CA LEU A 85 -12.81 0.90 17.71
C LEU A 85 -13.22 2.12 16.89
N THR A 86 -13.45 1.98 15.58
CA THR A 86 -13.93 3.07 14.73
C THR A 86 -15.34 3.53 15.09
N LYS A 87 -16.21 2.60 15.51
CA LYS A 87 -17.55 2.94 16.03
C LYS A 87 -17.45 3.69 17.36
N TRP A 88 -16.52 3.28 18.22
CA TRP A 88 -16.26 3.95 19.50
C TRP A 88 -15.67 5.35 19.29
N GLU A 89 -14.70 5.51 18.39
CA GLU A 89 -14.15 6.81 17.99
C GLU A 89 -15.23 7.72 17.40
N GLU A 90 -16.08 7.22 16.50
CA GLU A 90 -17.21 7.98 15.97
C GLU A 90 -18.17 8.44 17.07
N LYS A 91 -18.45 7.57 18.05
CA LYS A 91 -19.29 7.91 19.19
C LYS A 91 -18.66 9.01 20.03
N LYS A 92 -17.34 8.95 20.26
CA LYS A 92 -16.62 9.97 21.03
C LYS A 92 -16.53 11.31 20.29
N ILE A 93 -16.24 11.28 18.99
CA ILE A 93 -16.21 12.49 18.15
C ILE A 93 -17.60 13.15 18.15
N LYS A 94 -18.69 12.37 18.05
CA LYS A 94 -20.05 12.91 18.19
C LYS A 94 -20.30 13.57 19.54
N GLN A 95 -19.87 12.93 20.64
CA GLN A 95 -20.00 13.51 21.98
C GLN A 95 -19.29 14.86 22.10
N PHE A 96 -18.04 14.97 21.64
CA PHE A 96 -17.30 16.24 21.69
C PHE A 96 -17.94 17.32 20.81
N LEU A 97 -18.46 16.98 19.63
CA LEU A 97 -19.16 17.92 18.75
C LEU A 97 -20.50 18.40 19.31
N GLU A 98 -21.20 17.55 20.07
CA GLU A 98 -22.43 17.90 20.78
C GLU A 98 -22.14 18.73 22.05
N GLU A 99 -21.00 18.51 22.72
CA GLU A 99 -20.56 19.30 23.87
C GLU A 99 -20.01 20.69 23.50
N GLU A 100 -19.46 20.88 22.28
CA GLU A 100 -19.00 22.18 21.77
C GLU A 100 -20.11 23.03 21.13
N GLN A 101 -21.32 22.49 20.93
CA GLN A 101 -22.46 23.26 20.44
C GLN A 101 -23.31 23.74 21.64
N PRO A 102 -23.29 25.04 21.99
CA PRO A 102 -24.16 25.58 23.03
C PRO A 102 -25.64 25.60 22.63
#